data_AF-A0A821B262-F1
#
_entry.id   AF-A0A821B262-F1
#
_cell.length_a   1.000
_cell.length_b   1.000
_cell.length_c   1.000
_cell.angle_alpha   90.00
_cell.angle_beta   90.00
_cell.angle_gamma   90.00
#
_symmetry.space_group_name_H-M   'P 1'
#
loop_
_entity.id
_entity.type
_entity.pdbx_description
1 polymer ?
#
loop_
_entity_poly.entity_id
_entity_poly.type
_entity_poly.pdbx_seq_one_letter_code
_entity_poly.pdbx_strand_id
1 'polypeptide(L)'
;MSFITKRQICSVLSLYHEINVVKYQQRNKVNVTDEHQPVTKPRSAIKGVELLRNPSLNKGTAFTLEERQHMGIHGLLPPAVVSQEIQALRVMTNLQRAQGKSIFYMEYS
;
A
#
# COMPACT_ATOMS: atom_id res chain seq x y z
N MET A 1 -16.73 22.42 36.02
CA MET A 1 -17.16 21.27 35.20
C MET A 1 -17.66 21.80 33.87
N SER A 2 -16.76 22.01 32.91
CA SER A 2 -17.10 22.64 31.63
C SER A 2 -17.62 21.61 30.65
N PHE A 3 -18.92 21.71 30.37
CA PHE A 3 -19.64 20.94 29.38
C PHE A 3 -19.21 21.38 27.98
N ILE A 4 -18.38 20.56 27.32
CA ILE A 4 -18.10 20.68 25.90
C ILE A 4 -19.40 20.35 25.17
N THR A 5 -20.10 21.37 24.67
CA THR A 5 -21.35 21.21 23.93
C THR A 5 -21.10 20.43 22.62
N LYS A 6 -22.11 19.68 22.14
CA LYS A 6 -22.05 18.92 20.88
C LYS A 6 -21.57 19.73 19.65
N ARG A 7 -21.64 21.07 19.70
CA ARG A 7 -21.08 21.97 18.68
C ARG A 7 -19.55 21.99 18.63
N GLN A 8 -18.87 21.84 19.77
CA GLN A 8 -17.41 21.83 19.85
C GLN A 8 -16.81 20.52 19.30
N ILE A 9 -17.54 19.39 19.36
CA ILE A 9 -17.06 18.10 18.80
C ILE A 9 -17.17 18.08 17.27
N CYS A 10 -18.25 18.65 16.69
CA CYS A 10 -18.39 18.75 15.23
C CYS A 10 -17.33 19.66 14.58
N SER A 11 -16.88 20.72 15.26
CA SER A 11 -15.83 21.59 14.70
C SER A 11 -14.47 20.89 14.63
N VAL A 12 -14.13 20.05 15.61
CA VAL A 12 -12.87 19.28 15.57
C VAL A 12 -12.93 18.18 14.51
N LEU A 13 -14.05 17.45 14.40
CA LEU A 13 -14.20 16.41 13.37
C LEU A 13 -14.21 16.98 11.94
N SER A 14 -14.79 18.17 11.73
CA SER A 14 -14.72 18.86 10.44
C SER A 14 -13.29 19.25 10.07
N LEU A 15 -12.49 19.71 11.06
CA LEU A 15 -11.07 19.98 10.88
C LEU A 15 -10.25 18.71 10.64
N TYR A 16 -10.53 17.58 11.32
CA TYR A 16 -9.86 16.31 11.06
C TYR A 16 -10.16 15.75 9.66
N HIS A 17 -11.34 16.04 9.11
CA HIS A 17 -11.67 15.68 7.72
C HIS A 17 -10.94 16.57 6.71
N GLU A 18 -10.89 17.89 6.93
CA GLU A 18 -10.16 18.82 6.05
C GLU A 18 -8.63 18.61 6.10
N ILE A 19 -8.06 18.32 7.26
CA ILE A 19 -6.62 18.03 7.40
C ILE A 19 -6.22 16.78 6.61
N ASN A 20 -7.06 15.74 6.58
CA ASN A 20 -6.77 14.51 5.84
C ASN A 20 -6.94 14.67 4.32
N VAL A 21 -7.95 15.42 3.87
CA VAL A 21 -8.13 15.75 2.45
C VAL A 21 -6.95 16.59 1.93
N VAL A 22 -6.52 17.62 2.67
CA VAL A 22 -5.40 18.48 2.29
C VAL A 22 -4.06 17.72 2.30
N LYS A 23 -3.79 16.84 3.26
CA LYS A 23 -2.56 16.03 3.28
C LYS A 23 -2.49 15.03 2.11
N TYR A 24 -3.63 14.46 1.69
CA TYR A 24 -3.70 13.63 0.49
C TYR A 24 -3.50 14.45 -0.79
N GLN A 25 -4.09 15.65 -0.85
CA GLN A 25 -3.94 16.58 -1.98
C GLN A 25 -2.51 17.13 -2.12
N GLN A 26 -1.79 17.34 -1.02
CA GLN A 26 -0.42 17.87 -1.05
C GLN A 26 0.64 16.84 -1.49
N ARG A 27 0.35 15.53 -1.43
CA ARG A 27 1.26 14.48 -1.95
C ARG A 27 1.28 14.41 -3.49
N ASN A 28 0.32 15.06 -4.17
CA ASN A 28 0.19 15.12 -5.63
C ASN A 28 0.63 16.46 -6.23
N LYS A 29 1.34 17.31 -5.48
CA LYS A 29 1.94 18.54 -6.04
C LYS A 29 3.25 18.21 -6.74
N VAL A 30 3.17 17.94 -8.04
CA VAL A 30 4.35 18.01 -8.94
C VAL A 30 4.63 19.49 -9.19
N ASN A 31 5.71 20.02 -8.62
CA ASN A 31 6.20 21.35 -8.96
C ASN A 31 6.88 21.26 -10.33
N VAL A 32 6.24 21.86 -11.33
CA VAL A 32 6.86 22.13 -12.63
C VAL A 32 7.74 23.36 -12.45
N THR A 33 9.06 23.18 -12.41
CA THR A 33 10.08 24.15 -12.83
C THR A 33 11.45 23.47 -12.78
N ASP A 34 12.23 23.69 -13.85
CA ASP A 34 13.60 23.23 -14.14
C ASP A 34 13.76 21.92 -14.96
N GLU A 35 14.65 22.01 -15.95
CA GLU A 35 14.42 21.54 -17.32
C GLU A 35 15.04 20.16 -17.63
N HIS A 36 15.45 19.37 -16.62
CA HIS A 36 16.07 18.05 -16.83
C HIS A 36 15.69 16.98 -15.78
N GLN A 37 14.53 17.06 -15.12
CA GLN A 37 14.06 15.98 -14.23
C GLN A 37 13.20 14.93 -14.95
N PRO A 38 13.41 13.62 -14.73
CA PRO A 38 12.60 12.59 -15.36
C PRO A 38 11.17 12.72 -14.81
N VAL A 39 10.23 13.04 -15.68
CA VAL A 39 8.80 13.14 -15.35
C VAL A 39 8.37 11.79 -14.77
N THR A 40 8.26 11.70 -13.44
CA THR A 40 7.81 10.47 -12.79
C THR A 40 6.32 10.30 -13.09
N LYS A 41 6.00 9.19 -13.75
CA LYS A 41 4.65 8.84 -14.17
C LYS A 41 3.72 8.80 -12.94
N PRO A 42 2.50 9.35 -13.01
CA PRO A 42 1.58 9.32 -11.88
C PRO A 42 1.24 7.87 -11.52
N ARG A 43 1.05 7.58 -10.23
CA ARG A 43 0.85 6.21 -9.71
C ARG A 43 -0.28 5.47 -10.43
N SER A 44 -1.35 6.16 -10.81
CA SER A 44 -2.49 5.60 -11.55
C SER A 44 -2.15 5.15 -12.98
N ALA A 45 -1.08 5.69 -13.57
CA ALA A 45 -0.66 5.36 -14.93
C ALA A 45 0.38 4.22 -14.96
N ILE A 46 1.02 3.89 -13.83
CA ILE A 46 1.98 2.78 -13.75
C ILE A 46 1.24 1.44 -13.89
N LYS A 47 1.61 0.63 -14.87
CA LYS A 47 0.93 -0.63 -15.23
C LYS A 47 1.93 -1.68 -15.75
N GLY A 48 1.48 -2.92 -15.94
CA GLY A 48 2.27 -3.98 -16.56
C GLY A 48 3.58 -4.28 -15.84
N VAL A 49 4.64 -4.51 -16.61
CA VAL A 49 5.99 -4.82 -16.08
C VAL A 49 6.56 -3.69 -15.23
N GLU A 50 6.26 -2.43 -15.57
CA GLU A 50 6.70 -1.25 -14.80
C GLU A 50 6.17 -1.31 -13.35
N LEU A 51 4.90 -1.70 -13.19
CA LEU A 51 4.28 -1.90 -11.88
C LEU A 51 4.95 -3.04 -11.10
N LEU A 52 5.24 -4.16 -11.76
CA LEU A 52 5.89 -5.31 -11.11
C LEU A 52 7.35 -5.03 -10.70
N ARG A 53 8.03 -4.12 -11.40
CA ARG A 53 9.41 -3.71 -11.06
C ARG A 53 9.47 -2.72 -9.90
N ASN A 54 8.37 -2.05 -9.56
CA ASN A 54 8.33 -1.08 -8.47
C ASN A 54 8.04 -1.77 -7.13
N PRO A 55 9.00 -1.86 -6.19
CA PRO A 55 8.81 -2.58 -4.92
C PRO A 55 7.72 -1.99 -4.03
N SER A 56 7.42 -0.68 -4.17
CA SER A 56 6.39 -0.01 -3.38
C SER A 56 4.97 -0.21 -3.92
N LEU A 57 4.83 -0.74 -5.15
CA LEU A 57 3.54 -1.03 -5.78
C LEU A 57 3.28 -2.53 -5.89
N ASN A 58 4.34 -3.29 -6.11
CA ASN A 58 4.25 -4.72 -6.34
C ASN A 58 3.89 -5.46 -5.04
N LYS A 59 2.72 -6.10 -5.03
CA LYS A 59 2.28 -7.02 -3.96
C LYS A 59 2.32 -8.50 -4.36
N GLY A 60 3.04 -8.81 -5.44
CA GLY A 60 3.28 -10.16 -5.93
C GLY A 60 2.00 -10.93 -6.17
N THR A 61 1.91 -12.14 -5.62
CA THR A 61 0.72 -13.00 -5.76
C THR A 61 -0.52 -12.48 -5.03
N ALA A 62 -0.44 -11.37 -4.28
CA ALA A 62 -1.59 -10.77 -3.59
C ALA A 62 -2.47 -9.89 -4.50
N PHE A 63 -2.09 -9.70 -5.77
CA PHE A 63 -3.01 -9.12 -6.75
C PHE A 63 -4.19 -10.08 -7.00
N THR A 64 -5.41 -9.57 -6.83
CA THR A 64 -6.63 -10.29 -7.20
C THR A 64 -6.71 -10.45 -8.71
N LEU A 65 -7.57 -11.35 -9.21
CA LEU A 65 -7.75 -11.54 -10.65
C LEU A 65 -8.18 -10.22 -11.34
N GLU A 66 -9.12 -9.51 -10.73
CA GLU A 66 -9.62 -8.23 -11.21
C GLU A 66 -8.51 -7.18 -11.31
N GLU A 67 -7.71 -7.00 -10.26
CA GLU A 67 -6.58 -6.06 -10.28
C GLU A 67 -5.57 -6.43 -11.36
N ARG A 68 -5.30 -7.73 -11.55
CA ARG A 68 -4.35 -8.19 -12.58
C ARG A 68 -4.81 -7.82 -13.98
N GLN A 69 -6.10 -7.94 -14.26
CA GLN A 69 -6.69 -7.55 -15.54
C GLN A 69 -6.62 -6.03 -15.73
N HIS A 70 -7.05 -5.24 -14.75
CA HIS A 70 -7.06 -3.77 -14.84
C HIS A 70 -5.67 -3.14 -14.94
N MET A 71 -4.68 -3.73 -14.27
CA MET A 71 -3.29 -3.29 -14.26
C MET A 71 -2.46 -3.88 -15.41
N GLY A 72 -3.02 -4.77 -16.23
CA GLY A 72 -2.32 -5.38 -17.37
C GLY A 72 -1.18 -6.31 -16.98
N ILE A 73 -1.33 -7.03 -15.85
CA ILE A 73 -0.35 -8.00 -15.32
C ILE A 73 -0.89 -9.44 -15.28
N HIS A 74 -2.11 -9.65 -15.78
CA HIS A 74 -2.65 -11.00 -15.97
C HIS A 74 -1.77 -11.79 -16.96
N GLY A 75 -1.41 -13.02 -16.60
CA GLY A 75 -0.45 -13.84 -17.35
C GLY A 75 1.03 -13.60 -17.01
N LEU A 76 1.38 -12.51 -16.32
CA LEU A 76 2.77 -12.22 -15.89
C LEU A 76 3.10 -12.76 -14.48
N LEU A 77 2.08 -13.22 -13.75
CA LEU A 77 2.20 -13.77 -12.40
C LEU A 77 1.67 -15.20 -12.38
N PRO A 78 2.20 -16.07 -11.48
CA PRO A 78 1.63 -17.39 -11.23
C PRO A 78 0.12 -17.31 -10.94
N PRO A 79 -0.69 -18.32 -11.31
CA PRO A 79 -2.15 -18.24 -11.23
C PRO A 79 -2.69 -18.17 -9.79
N ALA A 80 -1.91 -18.59 -8.80
CA ALA A 80 -2.32 -18.53 -7.40
C ALA A 80 -2.44 -17.07 -6.91
N VAL A 81 -3.53 -16.81 -6.16
CA VAL A 81 -3.70 -15.59 -5.38
C VAL A 81 -3.42 -15.92 -3.92
N VAL A 82 -2.47 -15.21 -3.32
CA VAL A 82 -2.02 -15.47 -1.93
C VAL A 82 -2.02 -14.16 -1.16
N SER A 83 -2.69 -14.13 0.00
CA SER A 83 -2.78 -12.92 0.82
C SER A 83 -1.40 -12.45 1.31
N GLN A 84 -1.30 -11.18 1.71
CA GLN A 84 -0.05 -10.62 2.19
C GLN A 84 0.41 -11.28 3.50
N GLU A 85 -0.53 -11.67 4.36
CA GLU A 85 -0.25 -12.33 5.64
C GLU A 85 0.40 -13.70 5.42
N ILE A 86 -0.13 -14.49 4.48
CA ILE A 86 0.43 -15.80 4.13
C ILE A 86 1.82 -15.62 3.51
N GLN A 87 2.00 -14.61 2.65
CA GLN A 87 3.33 -14.31 2.08
C GLN A 87 4.34 -13.93 3.17
N ALA A 88 3.95 -13.10 4.13
CA ALA A 88 4.79 -12.73 5.28
C ALA A 88 5.17 -13.96 6.11
N LEU A 89 4.22 -14.84 6.41
CA LEU A 89 4.48 -16.07 7.14
C LEU A 89 5.49 -16.97 6.41
N ARG A 90 5.36 -17.11 5.09
CA ARG A 90 6.33 -17.87 4.27
C ARG A 90 7.73 -17.28 4.35
N VAL A 91 7.85 -15.96 4.23
CA VAL A 91 9.14 -15.25 4.31
C VAL A 91 9.75 -15.43 5.70
N MET A 92 8.99 -15.20 6.77
CA MET A 92 9.48 -15.38 8.14
C MET A 92 9.98 -16.81 8.38
N THR A 93 9.19 -17.81 7.98
CA THR A 93 9.56 -19.23 8.09
C THR A 93 10.86 -19.53 7.33
N ASN A 94 11.02 -18.99 6.12
CA ASN A 94 12.22 -19.18 5.32
C ASN A 94 13.46 -18.52 5.94
N LEU A 95 13.31 -17.30 6.47
CA LEU A 95 14.39 -16.59 7.17
C LEU A 95 14.85 -17.36 8.41
N GLN A 96 13.91 -17.91 9.18
CA GLN A 96 14.22 -18.68 10.38
C GLN A 96 14.89 -20.02 10.07
N ARG A 97 14.45 -20.71 9.01
CA ARG A 97 15.15 -21.90 8.50
C ARG A 97 16.59 -21.59 8.10
N ALA A 98 16.81 -20.48 7.40
CA ALA A 98 18.15 -20.04 7.03
C ALA A 98 19.02 -19.68 8.26
N GLN A 99 18.40 -19.26 9.36
CA GLN A 99 19.06 -18.91 10.63
C GLN A 99 19.14 -20.06 11.65
N GLY A 100 18.60 -21.24 11.34
CA GLY A 100 18.56 -22.38 12.27
C GLY A 100 17.63 -22.21 13.49
N LYS A 101 16.65 -21.30 13.43
CA LYS A 101 15.71 -21.04 14.55
C LYS A 101 14.35 -21.71 14.27
N SER A 102 13.79 -22.40 15.26
CA SER A 102 12.46 -23.06 15.19
C SER A 102 11.33 -22.08 15.52
N ILE A 103 10.18 -22.21 14.84
CA ILE A 103 8.98 -21.39 15.07
C ILE A 103 8.11 -21.98 16.19
N PHE A 104 8.17 -21.38 17.38
CA PHE A 104 7.15 -21.53 18.42
C PHE A 104 6.41 -20.21 18.62
N TYR A 105 5.73 -19.72 17.58
CA TYR A 105 4.77 -18.60 17.64
C TYR A 105 3.86 -18.79 16.40
N MET A 106 2.54 -18.95 16.45
CA MET A 106 1.53 -18.73 17.48
C MET A 106 0.42 -19.78 17.36
N GLU A 107 0.12 -20.50 18.45
CA GLU A 107 -1.26 -20.91 18.69
C GLU A 107 -2.07 -19.61 18.88
N TYR A 108 -3.15 -19.48 18.11
CA TYR A 108 -4.14 -18.43 18.35
C TYR A 108 -4.78 -18.69 19.71
N SER A 109 -4.65 -17.75 20.65
CA SER A 109 -5.44 -17.68 21.88
C SER A 109 -6.31 -16.44 21.87
#